data_AF-A0A348YZU8-F1
#
_entry.id   AF-A0A348YZU8-F1
#
_cell.length_a   1.000
_cell.length_b   1.000
_cell.length_c   1.000
_cell.angle_alpha   90.00
_cell.angle_beta   90.00
_cell.angle_gamma   90.00
#
_symmetry.space_group_name_H-M   'P 1'
#
loop_
_entity.id
_entity.type
_entity.pdbx_description
1 polymer ?
#
loop_
_entity_poly.entity_id
_entity_poly.type
_entity_poly.pdbx_seq_one_letter_code
_entity_poly.pdbx_strand_id
1 'polypeptide(L)'
;MIELFNYLSRNTTKDEFKEILNIVTDDIKFNNISFEKITKFKNLADLCQATYKLVTRKDMLWIKVCTSCGYSAWSLKYDVKCSKCGGISKCENTR
;
A
#
# COMPACT_ATOMS: atom_id res chain seq x y z
N MET A 1 4.07 -12.42 -18.56
CA MET A 1 3.76 -10.99 -18.85
C MET A 1 2.26 -10.80 -19.06
N ILE A 2 1.67 -11.39 -20.10
CA ILE A 2 0.22 -11.28 -20.38
C ILE A 2 -0.62 -11.79 -19.20
N GLU A 3 -0.28 -12.95 -18.63
CA GLU A 3 -1.00 -13.50 -17.47
C GLU A 3 -0.92 -12.60 -16.23
N LEU A 4 0.24 -12.00 -15.96
CA LEU A 4 0.44 -11.09 -14.83
C LEU A 4 -0.38 -9.81 -15.01
N PHE A 5 -0.35 -9.19 -16.18
CA PHE A 5 -1.17 -7.99 -16.43
C PHE A 5 -2.66 -8.30 -16.41
N ASN A 6 -3.08 -9.47 -16.91
CA ASN A 6 -4.46 -9.92 -16.79
C ASN A 6 -4.86 -10.15 -15.33
N TYR A 7 -3.96 -10.73 -14.52
CA TYR A 7 -4.18 -10.90 -13.08
C TYR A 7 -4.33 -9.54 -12.38
N LEU A 8 -3.40 -8.62 -12.60
CA LEU A 8 -3.43 -7.28 -12.00
C LEU A 8 -4.71 -6.54 -12.42
N SER A 9 -4.99 -6.46 -13.73
CA SER A 9 -6.18 -5.80 -14.28
C SER A 9 -7.50 -6.32 -13.69
N ARG A 10 -7.59 -7.62 -13.38
CA ARG A 10 -8.78 -8.23 -12.75
C ARG A 10 -8.89 -7.98 -11.24
N ASN A 11 -7.77 -7.73 -10.56
CA ASN A 11 -7.69 -7.68 -9.10
C ASN A 11 -7.37 -6.28 -8.54
N THR A 12 -7.34 -5.25 -9.39
CA THR A 12 -7.06 -3.85 -9.01
C THR A 12 -8.10 -2.93 -9.66
N THR A 13 -8.39 -1.80 -9.01
CA THR A 13 -9.04 -0.68 -9.70
C THR A 13 -8.15 -0.10 -10.79
N LYS A 14 -8.72 0.72 -11.67
CA LYS A 14 -7.96 1.39 -12.75
C LYS A 14 -6.84 2.27 -12.21
N ASP A 15 -7.05 2.92 -11.07
CA ASP A 15 -6.08 3.82 -10.45
C ASP A 15 -4.98 3.03 -9.74
N GLU A 16 -5.33 1.99 -8.97
CA GLU A 16 -4.35 1.07 -8.39
C GLU A 16 -3.48 0.39 -9.46
N PHE A 17 -4.07 -0.01 -10.60
CA PHE A 17 -3.32 -0.59 -11.71
C PHE A 17 -2.28 0.38 -12.27
N LYS A 18 -2.69 1.64 -12.50
CA LYS A 18 -1.77 2.69 -12.98
C LYS A 18 -0.67 2.99 -11.96
N GLU A 19 -1.02 3.06 -10.68
CA GLU A 19 -0.08 3.30 -9.59
C GLU A 19 0.98 2.19 -9.55
N ILE A 20 0.59 0.92 -9.67
CA ILE A 20 1.51 -0.21 -9.75
C ILE A 20 2.49 -0.04 -10.91
N LEU A 21 1.98 0.26 -12.11
CA LEU A 21 2.83 0.43 -13.29
C LEU A 21 3.80 1.60 -13.15
N ASN A 22 3.37 2.71 -12.55
CA ASN A 22 4.22 3.87 -12.33
C ASN A 22 5.37 3.55 -11.37
N ILE A 23 5.06 2.98 -10.19
CA ILE A 23 6.07 2.62 -9.19
C ILE A 23 7.09 1.64 -9.76
N VAL A 24 6.62 0.60 -10.47
CA VAL A 24 7.53 -0.39 -11.08
C VAL A 24 8.39 0.25 -12.17
N THR A 25 7.83 1.15 -12.97
CA THR A 25 8.58 1.87 -14.01
C THR A 25 9.67 2.74 -13.40
N ASP A 26 9.37 3.46 -12.33
CA ASP A 26 10.33 4.34 -11.68
C ASP A 26 11.43 3.55 -10.96
N ASP A 27 11.12 2.40 -10.36
CA ASP A 27 12.12 1.49 -9.78
C ASP A 27 13.07 0.95 -10.86
N ILE A 28 12.56 0.57 -12.03
CA ILE A 28 13.38 0.12 -13.16
C ILE A 28 14.27 1.25 -13.67
N LYS A 29 13.73 2.46 -13.82
CA LYS A 29 14.52 3.63 -14.23
C LYS A 29 15.61 3.95 -13.22
N PHE A 30 15.30 3.97 -11.93
CA PHE A 30 16.26 4.22 -10.87
C PHE A 30 17.36 3.16 -10.89
N ASN A 31 17.01 1.88 -10.96
CA ASN A 31 17.99 0.81 -10.98
C ASN A 31 18.91 0.84 -12.21
N ASN A 32 18.37 1.25 -13.36
CA ASN A 32 19.15 1.43 -14.57
C ASN A 32 20.09 2.63 -14.45
N ILE A 33 19.59 3.79 -14.01
CA ILE A 33 20.38 5.03 -13.89
C ILE A 33 21.45 4.91 -12.79
N SER A 34 21.10 4.35 -11.63
CA SER A 34 21.95 4.33 -10.44
C SER A 34 22.91 3.16 -10.39
N PHE A 35 22.61 2.04 -11.05
CA PHE A 35 23.41 0.81 -10.95
C PHE A 35 23.73 0.16 -12.29
N GLU A 36 23.36 0.77 -13.43
CA GLU A 36 23.49 0.20 -14.78
C GLU A 36 22.87 -1.21 -14.90
N LYS A 37 21.88 -1.50 -14.04
CA LYS A 37 21.23 -2.81 -13.98
C LYS A 37 20.04 -2.86 -14.91
N ILE A 38 20.11 -3.74 -15.90
CA ILE A 38 18.97 -4.09 -16.76
C ILE A 38 18.04 -5.05 -16.01
N THR A 39 16.80 -4.64 -15.80
CA THR A 39 15.79 -5.50 -15.17
C THR A 39 15.37 -6.63 -16.11
N LYS A 40 15.66 -7.87 -15.71
CA LYS A 40 15.21 -9.07 -16.43
C LYS A 40 13.71 -9.30 -16.24
N PHE A 41 13.10 -10.03 -17.18
CA PHE A 41 11.66 -10.35 -17.15
C PHE A 41 11.17 -10.97 -15.83
N LYS A 42 11.95 -11.88 -15.24
CA LYS A 42 11.61 -12.50 -13.94
C LYS A 42 11.51 -11.46 -12.83
N ASN A 43 12.46 -10.52 -12.79
CA ASN A 43 12.49 -9.44 -11.81
C ASN A 43 11.32 -8.46 -11.99
N LEU A 44 10.88 -8.21 -13.23
CA LEU A 44 9.71 -7.37 -13.50
C LEU A 44 8.43 -7.98 -12.89
N ALA A 45 8.25 -9.30 -13.00
CA ALA A 45 7.10 -9.97 -12.40
C ALA A 45 7.12 -9.88 -10.87
N ASP A 46 8.28 -10.12 -10.27
CA ASP A 46 8.47 -10.03 -8.82
C ASP A 46 8.22 -8.60 -8.31
N LEU A 47 8.71 -7.58 -9.04
CA LEU A 47 8.46 -6.16 -8.74
C LEU A 47 6.97 -5.83 -8.81
N CYS A 48 6.29 -6.18 -9.91
CA CYS A 48 4.85 -5.98 -10.05
C CYS A 48 4.05 -6.66 -8.93
N GLN A 49 4.42 -7.88 -8.53
CA GLN A 49 3.72 -8.60 -7.47
C GLN A 49 3.98 -7.98 -6.08
N ALA A 50 5.20 -7.51 -5.81
CA ALA A 50 5.53 -6.79 -4.58
C ALA A 50 4.77 -5.46 -4.50
N THR A 51 4.79 -4.68 -5.57
CA THR A 51 4.07 -3.41 -5.67
C THR A 51 2.56 -3.60 -5.61
N TYR A 52 2.02 -4.65 -6.23
CA TYR A 52 0.61 -5.01 -6.08
C TYR A 52 0.22 -5.17 -4.62
N LYS A 53 0.99 -5.92 -3.83
CA LYS A 53 0.73 -6.06 -2.39
C LYS A 53 0.81 -4.71 -1.66
N LEU A 54 1.68 -3.81 -2.09
CA LEU A 54 1.86 -2.50 -1.46
C LEU A 54 0.68 -1.57 -1.76
N VAL A 55 0.26 -1.50 -3.03
CA VAL A 55 -0.82 -0.65 -3.52
C VAL A 55 -2.19 -1.18 -3.10
N THR A 56 -2.39 -2.51 -3.13
CA THR A 56 -3.66 -3.17 -2.79
C THR A 56 -3.75 -3.63 -1.34
N ARG A 57 -2.71 -3.43 -0.52
CA ARG A 57 -2.85 -3.54 0.94
C ARG A 57 -3.85 -2.47 1.37
N LYS A 58 -5.10 -2.92 1.48
CA LYS A 58 -6.21 -2.24 2.14
C LYS A 58 -6.19 -2.50 3.65
N ASP A 59 -5.02 -2.83 4.19
CA ASP A 59 -4.75 -2.78 5.61
C ASP A 59 -4.89 -1.30 6.00
N MET A 60 -6.13 -0.87 6.21
CA MET A 60 -6.47 0.50 6.58
C MET A 60 -5.77 0.75 7.91
N LEU A 61 -4.62 1.40 7.85
CA LEU A 61 -3.92 1.84 9.03
C LEU A 61 -4.70 3.05 9.53
N TRP A 62 -5.47 2.84 10.57
CA TRP A 62 -6.17 3.91 11.26
C TRP A 62 -5.25 4.47 12.32
N ILE A 63 -5.05 5.79 12.30
CA ILE A 63 -4.62 6.50 13.51
C ILE A 63 -5.87 6.70 14.35
N LYS A 64 -5.91 6.05 15.51
CA LYS A 64 -6.90 6.31 16.54
C LYS A 64 -6.36 7.38 17.46
N VAL A 65 -7.08 8.47 17.65
CA VAL A 65 -6.76 9.49 18.67
C VAL A 65 -7.94 9.63 19.61
N CYS A 66 -7.75 9.34 20.89
CA CYS A 66 -8.78 9.49 21.90
C CYS A 66 -9.06 10.98 22.16
N THR A 67 -10.32 11.37 22.02
CA THR A 67 -10.75 12.77 22.28
C THR A 67 -10.75 13.11 23.76
N SER A 68 -10.86 12.12 24.64
CA SER A 68 -10.92 12.32 26.10
C SER A 68 -9.56 12.39 26.77
N CYS A 69 -8.57 11.58 26.33
CA CYS A 69 -7.26 11.49 27.00
C CYS A 69 -6.06 11.73 26.08
N GLY A 70 -6.27 12.01 24.80
CA GLY A 70 -5.19 12.26 23.82
C GLY A 70 -4.38 11.02 23.41
N TYR A 71 -4.67 9.85 23.98
CA TYR A 71 -3.96 8.61 23.64
C TYR A 71 -4.14 8.26 22.16
N SER A 72 -3.04 8.00 21.46
CA SER A 72 -3.05 7.58 20.07
C SER A 72 -2.50 6.16 19.87
N ALA A 73 -3.07 5.44 18.90
CA ALA A 73 -2.63 4.10 18.54
C ALA A 73 -2.93 3.78 17.07
N TRP A 74 -2.03 3.02 16.46
CA TRP A 74 -2.22 2.46 15.12
C TRP A 74 -3.07 1.19 15.18
N SER A 75 -3.98 1.02 14.23
CA SER A 75 -4.88 -0.12 14.19
C SER A 75 -5.30 -0.50 12.79
N LEU A 76 -5.38 -1.80 12.52
CA LEU A 76 -5.94 -2.36 11.28
C LEU A 76 -7.47 -2.36 11.25
N LYS A 77 -8.11 -2.05 12.39
CA LYS A 77 -9.57 -2.04 12.55
C LYS A 77 -10.05 -0.65 12.93
N TYR A 78 -11.15 -0.23 12.31
CA TYR A 78 -11.94 0.92 12.76
C TYR A 78 -12.57 0.57 14.11
N ASP A 79 -12.31 1.40 15.13
CA ASP A 79 -12.87 1.22 16.47
C ASP A 79 -12.86 2.56 17.19
N VAL A 80 -14.04 3.01 17.59
CA VAL A 80 -14.26 4.30 18.26
C VAL A 80 -14.04 4.23 19.76
N LYS A 81 -13.69 3.06 20.34
CA LYS A 81 -13.40 2.94 21.76
C LYS A 81 -11.90 3.10 22.05
N CYS A 82 -11.56 3.91 23.04
CA CYS A 82 -10.19 4.06 23.52
C CYS A 82 -9.81 2.85 24.38
N SER A 83 -8.72 2.16 24.02
CA SER A 83 -8.19 1.04 24.79
C SER A 83 -7.62 1.43 26.16
N LYS A 84 -7.26 2.71 26.35
CA LYS A 84 -6.65 3.21 27.58
C LYS A 84 -7.67 3.66 28.61
N CYS A 85 -8.64 4.49 28.22
CA CYS A 85 -9.61 5.08 29.15
C CYS A 85 -11.07 4.66 28.88
N GLY A 86 -11.34 3.89 27.83
CA GLY A 86 -12.70 3.53 27.43
C GLY A 86 -13.51 4.66 26.77
N GLY A 87 -12.95 5.86 26.65
CA GLY A 87 -13.58 7.02 25.99
C GLY A 87 -13.66 6.88 24.46
N ILE A 88 -14.07 7.96 23.79
CA ILE A 88 -14.27 7.97 22.33
C ILE A 88 -12.94 8.27 21.61
N SER A 89 -12.67 7.56 20.52
CA SER A 89 -11.53 7.74 19.63
C SER A 89 -12.00 8.20 18.26
N LYS A 90 -11.37 9.26 17.74
CA LYS A 90 -11.46 9.63 16.33
C LYS A 90 -10.51 8.73 15.55
N CYS A 91 -11.01 8.06 14.52
CA CYS A 91 -10.20 7.24 13.63
C CYS A 91 -9.99 8.00 12.31
N GLU A 92 -8.75 8.26 11.96
CA GLU A 92 -8.38 8.86 10.67
C GLU A 92 -7.66 7.81 9.84
N ASN A 93 -8.12 7.64 8.60
CA ASN A 93 -7.45 6.77 7.63
C ASN A 93 -6.19 7.49 7.15
N THR A 94 -5.05 6.80 7.13
CA THR A 94 -3.81 7.38 6.60
C THR A 94 -3.67 7.30 5.09
N ARG A 95 -4.75 6.94 4.39
CA ARG A 95 -4.85 6.95 2.93
C ARG A 95 -5.97 7.88 2.49
#